data_AF-A0A7S1Q602-F1
#
_entry.id   AF-A0A7S1Q602-F1
#
_cell.length_a   1.000
_cell.length_b   1.000
_cell.length_c   1.000
_cell.angle_alpha   90.00
_cell.angle_beta   90.00
_cell.angle_gamma   90.00
#
_symmetry.space_group_name_H-M   'P 1'
#
loop_
_entity.id
_entity.type
_entity.pdbx_description
1 polymer ?
#
loop_
_entity_poly.entity_id
_entity_poly.type
_entity_poly.pdbx_seq_one_letter_code
_entity_poly.pdbx_strand_id
1 'polypeptide(L)'
;SVLGSLADVFGGGIYHQSIIPLVVVTLLLAWRARPSADEEIPVGFRKFQAVYLSVWFLCAAADWLQGPYLYALYSSYDYTREQISQLFVIGFGSSLVFSFVVGSVCDRYGRKKCAIAYCLIYVFSCLTKHVNVYWVLVLGRITGGIATSLLFSDFECWLVSEHLKRHRFSSGLLSYMFGMMYMTNYIAAIFSGVVGELLNDDIKFQAVEKASVIHFGGAVGPFDLSILCLLVAALMITFMWQENYGEDSSSCGAEGASEAHRQSLAENAREALALLRSDPRLIPLGLVV
;
A
#
# COMPACT_ATOMS: atom_id res chain seq x y z
N SER A 1 27.18 9.20 15.89
CA SER A 1 27.57 8.33 14.75
C SER A 1 26.67 7.12 14.75
N VAL A 2 26.26 6.61 13.57
CA VAL A 2 25.37 5.43 13.41
C VAL A 2 25.85 4.22 14.23
N LEU A 3 27.17 4.06 14.36
CA LEU A 3 27.79 3.01 15.17
C LEU A 3 27.60 3.19 16.69
N GLY A 4 27.45 4.41 17.19
CA GLY A 4 27.18 4.68 18.61
C GLY A 4 25.73 4.40 19.00
N SER A 5 24.77 4.73 18.13
CA SER A 5 23.34 4.42 18.33
C SER A 5 23.09 2.91 18.26
N LEU A 6 23.74 2.20 17.33
CA LEU A 6 23.69 0.73 17.29
C LEU A 6 24.32 0.09 18.54
N ALA A 7 25.41 0.65 19.07
CA ALA A 7 26.06 0.12 20.28
C ALA A 7 25.17 0.24 21.54
N ASP A 8 24.42 1.34 21.69
CA ASP A 8 23.46 1.50 22.78
C ASP A 8 22.24 0.56 22.65
N VAL A 9 21.83 0.22 21.41
CA VAL A 9 20.81 -0.82 21.13
C VAL A 9 21.29 -2.24 21.48
N PHE A 10 22.59 -2.46 21.74
CA PHE A 10 23.11 -3.74 22.21
C PHE A 10 23.51 -3.71 23.70
N GLY A 11 23.23 -2.60 24.41
CA GLY A 11 23.53 -2.41 25.82
C GLY A 11 22.42 -2.88 26.78
N GLY A 12 22.61 -4.05 27.40
CA GLY A 12 22.26 -4.27 28.82
C GLY A 12 20.80 -4.55 29.24
N GLY A 13 19.84 -4.73 28.33
CA GLY A 13 18.45 -5.08 28.66
C GLY A 13 18.02 -6.45 28.12
N ILE A 14 17.08 -7.13 28.80
CA ILE A 14 16.43 -8.37 28.30
C ILE A 14 15.86 -8.15 26.89
N TYR A 15 15.34 -6.96 26.61
CA TYR A 15 14.85 -6.56 25.28
C TYR A 15 15.96 -6.61 24.22
N HIS A 16 17.14 -6.06 24.49
CA HIS A 16 18.28 -6.06 23.56
C HIS A 16 18.86 -7.46 23.34
N GLN A 17 18.88 -8.29 24.39
CA GLN A 17 19.28 -9.69 24.29
C GLN A 17 18.28 -10.56 23.52
N SER A 18 16.99 -10.16 23.49
CA SER A 18 15.93 -10.87 22.75
C SER A 18 15.91 -10.53 21.26
N ILE A 19 16.42 -9.36 20.85
CA ILE A 19 16.41 -8.92 19.44
C ILE A 19 17.28 -9.83 18.57
N ILE A 20 18.50 -10.17 19.01
CA ILE A 20 19.43 -11.00 18.22
C ILE A 20 18.83 -12.39 17.89
N PRO A 21 18.35 -13.19 18.87
CA PRO A 21 17.75 -14.49 18.57
C PRO A 21 16.46 -14.35 17.75
N LEU A 22 15.64 -13.31 17.97
CA LEU A 22 14.46 -13.06 17.15
C LEU A 22 14.84 -12.78 15.70
N VAL A 23 15.82 -11.91 15.45
CA VAL A 23 16.31 -11.62 14.09
C VAL A 23 16.86 -12.88 13.43
N VAL A 24 17.66 -13.67 14.14
CA VAL A 24 18.20 -14.94 13.61
C VAL A 24 17.07 -15.92 13.26
N VAL A 25 16.10 -16.11 14.16
CA VAL A 25 14.94 -16.98 13.91
C VAL A 25 14.13 -16.47 12.72
N THR A 26 13.85 -15.16 12.65
CA THR A 26 13.15 -14.54 11.51
C THR A 26 13.91 -14.75 10.21
N LEU A 27 15.24 -14.58 10.18
CA LEU A 27 16.05 -14.81 8.99
C LEU A 27 16.05 -16.27 8.57
N LEU A 28 16.13 -17.21 9.52
CA LEU A 28 16.07 -18.65 9.24
C LEU A 28 14.68 -19.06 8.69
N LEU A 29 13.60 -18.57 9.32
CA LEU A 29 12.24 -18.81 8.87
C LEU A 29 12.00 -18.17 7.50
N ALA A 30 12.45 -16.94 7.27
CA ALA A 30 12.33 -16.25 5.98
C ALA A 30 13.11 -16.97 4.88
N TRP A 31 14.30 -17.48 5.18
CA TRP A 31 15.08 -18.29 4.23
C TRP A 31 14.36 -19.59 3.86
N ARG A 32 13.77 -20.26 4.86
CA ARG A 32 13.03 -21.52 4.66
C ARG A 32 11.69 -21.30 3.96
N ALA A 33 11.01 -20.19 4.24
CA ALA A 33 9.72 -19.82 3.66
C ALA A 33 9.86 -19.07 2.33
N ARG A 34 11.10 -18.88 1.83
CA ARG A 34 11.34 -18.15 0.58
C ARG A 34 10.54 -18.84 -0.54
N PRO A 35 9.79 -18.07 -1.35
CA PRO A 35 9.13 -18.62 -2.52
C PRO A 35 10.15 -19.32 -3.42
N SER A 36 9.85 -20.55 -3.81
CA SER A 36 10.61 -21.33 -4.79
C SER A 36 9.70 -21.64 -5.98
N ALA A 37 10.27 -21.64 -7.18
CA ALA A 37 9.59 -22.12 -8.37
C ALA A 37 10.10 -23.54 -8.64
N ASP A 38 9.21 -24.52 -8.58
CA ASP A 38 9.53 -25.93 -8.85
C ASP A 38 9.46 -26.26 -10.34
N GLU A 39 8.97 -25.31 -11.16
CA GLU A 39 8.77 -25.43 -12.61
C GLU A 39 9.86 -24.67 -13.39
N GLU A 40 10.12 -25.09 -14.64
CA GLU A 40 11.03 -24.37 -15.53
C GLU A 40 10.54 -22.95 -15.84
N ILE A 41 11.42 -21.97 -15.69
CA ILE A 41 11.07 -20.55 -15.88
C ILE A 41 11.04 -20.22 -17.38
N PRO A 42 9.87 -19.82 -17.95
CA PRO A 42 9.75 -19.47 -19.35
C PRO A 42 10.53 -18.20 -19.72
N VAL A 43 10.89 -18.08 -21.00
CA VAL A 43 11.56 -16.88 -21.54
C VAL A 43 10.67 -15.65 -21.32
N GLY A 44 11.24 -14.58 -20.78
CA GLY A 44 10.53 -13.33 -20.49
C GLY A 44 9.92 -13.23 -19.09
N PHE A 45 9.71 -14.35 -18.38
CA PHE A 45 9.14 -14.34 -17.03
C PHE A 45 9.97 -13.52 -16.05
N ARG A 46 11.31 -13.67 -16.06
CA ARG A 46 12.19 -12.89 -15.16
C ARG A 46 12.12 -11.39 -15.41
N LYS A 47 11.94 -10.97 -16.66
CA LYS A 47 11.76 -9.56 -17.00
C LYS A 47 10.43 -9.07 -16.44
N PHE A 48 9.34 -9.78 -16.71
CA PHE A 48 8.02 -9.48 -16.15
C PHE A 48 8.04 -9.38 -14.62
N GLN A 49 8.65 -10.37 -13.95
CA GLN A 49 8.83 -10.41 -12.51
C GLN A 49 9.58 -9.18 -11.99
N ALA A 50 10.73 -8.83 -12.59
CA ALA A 50 11.51 -7.67 -12.15
C ALA A 50 10.71 -6.37 -12.32
N VAL A 51 10.03 -6.17 -13.45
CA VAL A 51 9.21 -4.97 -13.68
C VAL A 51 8.10 -4.85 -12.63
N TYR A 52 7.33 -5.91 -12.42
CA TYR A 52 6.22 -5.89 -11.47
C TYR A 52 6.72 -5.67 -10.04
N LEU A 53 7.72 -6.43 -9.60
CA LEU A 53 8.24 -6.35 -8.23
C LEU A 53 8.93 -5.01 -7.93
N SER A 54 9.59 -4.39 -8.91
CA SER A 54 10.19 -3.07 -8.72
C SER A 54 9.12 -1.99 -8.52
N VAL A 55 8.03 -2.02 -9.30
CA VAL A 55 6.90 -1.11 -9.12
C VAL A 55 6.22 -1.37 -7.77
N TRP A 56 5.91 -2.64 -7.46
CA TRP A 56 5.30 -3.03 -6.21
C TRP A 56 6.13 -2.61 -4.99
N PHE A 57 7.45 -2.77 -5.04
CA PHE A 57 8.36 -2.34 -3.98
C PHE A 57 8.24 -0.84 -3.71
N LEU A 58 8.22 0.00 -4.75
CA LEU A 58 8.10 1.45 -4.59
C LEU A 58 6.75 1.86 -3.99
N CYS A 59 5.65 1.26 -4.46
CA CYS A 59 4.32 1.53 -3.93
C CYS A 59 4.20 1.06 -2.47
N ALA A 60 4.63 -0.16 -2.17
CA ALA A 60 4.63 -0.70 -0.81
C ALA A 60 5.52 0.14 0.12
N ALA A 61 6.72 0.53 -0.32
CA ALA A 61 7.60 1.41 0.46
C ALA A 61 6.93 2.75 0.76
N ALA A 62 6.21 3.34 -0.19
CA ALA A 62 5.48 4.58 0.02
C ALA A 62 4.40 4.45 1.12
N ASP A 63 3.66 3.34 1.18
CA ASP A 63 2.68 3.05 2.25
C ASP A 63 3.39 2.84 3.60
N TRP A 64 4.45 2.02 3.64
CA TRP A 64 5.16 1.68 4.88
C TRP A 64 5.95 2.85 5.49
N LEU A 65 6.46 3.77 4.67
CA LEU A 65 7.14 4.98 5.13
C LEU A 65 6.23 5.87 5.98
N GLN A 66 4.93 5.88 5.73
CA GLN A 66 3.99 6.81 6.39
C GLN A 66 3.40 6.25 7.68
N GLY A 67 3.16 4.95 7.73
CA GLY A 67 2.44 4.25 8.80
C GLY A 67 2.89 4.65 10.22
N PRO A 68 4.20 4.57 10.54
CA PRO A 68 4.71 4.88 11.87
C PRO A 68 4.58 6.35 12.28
N TYR A 69 4.60 7.28 11.32
CA TYR A 69 4.70 8.72 11.59
C TYR A 69 3.35 9.45 11.60
N LEU A 70 2.26 8.80 11.15
CA LEU A 70 0.92 9.38 11.14
C LEU A 70 0.46 9.89 12.51
N TYR A 71 0.64 9.09 13.57
CA TYR A 71 0.27 9.50 14.93
C TYR A 71 1.15 10.65 15.42
N ALA A 72 2.47 10.51 15.25
CA ALA A 72 3.45 11.51 15.67
C ALA A 72 3.20 12.86 15.00
N LEU A 73 2.88 12.85 13.70
CA LEU A 73 2.52 14.03 12.93
C LEU A 73 1.29 14.74 13.52
N TYR A 74 0.19 14.01 13.74
CA TYR A 74 -1.01 14.66 14.29
C TYR A 74 -0.82 15.16 15.72
N SER A 75 -0.03 14.45 16.52
CA SER A 75 0.35 14.93 17.85
C SER A 75 1.23 16.18 17.78
N SER A 76 2.10 16.31 16.77
CA SER A 76 2.90 17.52 16.54
C SER A 76 2.10 18.73 16.06
N TYR A 77 0.87 18.50 15.59
CA TYR A 77 -0.12 19.53 15.27
C TYR A 77 -1.04 19.89 16.45
N ASP A 78 -0.77 19.38 17.65
CA ASP A 78 -1.54 19.61 18.86
C ASP A 78 -3.01 19.13 18.78
N TYR A 79 -3.31 18.14 17.93
CA TYR A 79 -4.63 17.51 17.89
C TYR A 79 -4.87 16.63 19.12
N THR A 80 -6.11 16.60 19.61
CA THR A 80 -6.47 15.73 20.73
C THR A 80 -6.47 14.25 20.33
N ARG A 81 -6.34 13.35 21.29
CA ARG A 81 -6.38 11.90 21.04
C ARG A 81 -7.68 11.46 20.35
N GLU A 82 -8.79 12.11 20.67
CA GLU A 82 -10.10 11.88 20.06
C GLU A 82 -10.08 12.27 18.57
N GLN A 83 -9.55 13.46 18.22
CA GLN A 83 -9.43 13.90 16.82
C GLN A 83 -8.50 12.98 16.02
N ILE A 84 -7.38 12.56 16.63
CA ILE A 84 -6.46 11.59 16.02
C ILE A 84 -7.19 10.27 15.74
N SER A 85 -7.93 9.75 16.71
CA SER A 85 -8.71 8.51 16.55
C SER A 85 -9.73 8.60 15.41
N GLN A 86 -10.43 9.74 15.29
CA GLN A 86 -11.36 10.00 14.20
C GLN A 86 -10.66 9.96 12.84
N LEU A 87 -9.49 10.58 12.71
CA LEU A 87 -8.69 10.53 11.48
C LEU A 87 -8.28 9.08 11.11
N PHE A 88 -7.91 8.26 12.10
CA PHE A 88 -7.62 6.84 11.87
C PHE A 88 -8.86 6.07 11.39
N VAL A 89 -9.98 6.21 12.10
CA VAL A 89 -11.27 5.58 11.76
C VAL A 89 -11.74 6.00 10.37
N ILE A 90 -11.65 7.28 10.01
CA ILE A 90 -12.02 7.76 8.67
C ILE A 90 -11.14 7.11 7.61
N GLY A 91 -9.83 7.01 7.83
CA GLY A 91 -8.93 6.39 6.86
C GLY A 91 -9.24 4.90 6.64
N PHE A 92 -9.26 4.10 7.69
CA PHE A 92 -9.55 2.66 7.58
C PHE A 92 -11.00 2.38 7.16
N GLY A 93 -11.95 3.20 7.63
CA GLY A 93 -13.34 3.12 7.22
C GLY A 93 -13.51 3.44 5.74
N SER A 94 -12.82 4.46 5.23
CA SER A 94 -12.84 4.78 3.80
C SER A 94 -12.24 3.65 2.95
N SER A 95 -11.10 3.06 3.33
CA SER A 95 -10.56 1.91 2.58
C SER A 95 -11.53 0.73 2.58
N LEU A 96 -12.17 0.43 3.70
CA LEU A 96 -13.19 -0.63 3.76
C LEU A 96 -14.33 -0.38 2.76
N VAL A 97 -14.90 0.82 2.75
CA VAL A 97 -16.02 1.18 1.87
C VAL A 97 -15.60 1.17 0.40
N PHE A 98 -14.44 1.75 0.08
CA PHE A 98 -13.99 1.87 -1.30
C PHE A 98 -13.43 0.57 -1.87
N SER A 99 -13.00 -0.39 -1.05
CA SER A 99 -12.58 -1.72 -1.53
C SER A 99 -13.67 -2.47 -2.30
N PHE A 100 -14.96 -2.26 -1.97
CA PHE A 100 -16.06 -2.85 -2.73
C PHE A 100 -16.26 -2.23 -4.12
N VAL A 101 -15.86 -0.96 -4.27
CA VAL A 101 -16.12 -0.18 -5.49
C VAL A 101 -14.94 -0.25 -6.46
N VAL A 102 -13.74 -0.10 -5.92
CA VAL A 102 -12.51 0.09 -6.68
C VAL A 102 -12.27 -1.04 -7.67
N GLY A 103 -12.44 -2.32 -7.28
CA GLY A 103 -12.21 -3.45 -8.20
C GLY A 103 -13.04 -3.37 -9.49
N SER A 104 -14.34 -3.09 -9.36
CA SER A 104 -15.24 -2.94 -10.53
C SER A 104 -14.91 -1.72 -11.40
N VAL A 105 -14.43 -0.63 -10.78
CA VAL A 105 -13.99 0.56 -11.51
C VAL A 105 -12.71 0.24 -12.31
N CYS A 106 -11.74 -0.44 -11.69
CA CYS A 106 -10.50 -0.83 -12.34
C CYS A 106 -10.73 -1.77 -13.52
N ASP A 107 -11.62 -2.74 -13.37
CA ASP A 107 -11.93 -3.71 -14.41
C ASP A 107 -12.52 -3.06 -15.67
N ARG A 108 -13.28 -1.96 -15.50
CA ARG A 108 -13.92 -1.21 -16.59
C ARG A 108 -13.02 -0.15 -17.21
N TYR A 109 -12.38 0.69 -16.39
CA TYR A 109 -11.63 1.84 -16.89
C TYR A 109 -10.19 1.50 -17.30
N GLY A 110 -9.70 0.34 -16.86
CA GLY A 110 -8.36 -0.17 -17.13
C GLY A 110 -7.49 -0.11 -15.87
N ARG A 111 -6.85 -1.24 -15.56
CA ARG A 111 -6.07 -1.41 -14.33
C ARG A 111 -4.75 -0.65 -14.33
N LYS A 112 -4.14 -0.39 -15.49
CA LYS A 112 -2.95 0.48 -15.56
C LYS A 112 -3.31 1.91 -15.16
N LYS A 113 -4.43 2.43 -15.67
CA LYS A 113 -4.90 3.78 -15.32
C LYS A 113 -5.26 3.88 -13.86
N CYS A 114 -5.88 2.85 -13.28
CA CYS A 114 -6.19 2.82 -11.86
C CYS A 114 -4.93 2.74 -10.98
N ALA A 115 -3.90 1.99 -11.38
CA ALA A 115 -2.60 2.01 -10.71
C ALA A 115 -1.92 3.40 -10.77
N ILE A 116 -2.05 4.13 -11.88
CA ILE A 116 -1.57 5.53 -11.96
C ILE A 116 -2.44 6.44 -11.08
N ALA A 117 -3.76 6.26 -11.08
CA ALA A 117 -4.68 7.01 -10.22
C ALA A 117 -4.36 6.79 -8.75
N TYR A 118 -4.02 5.56 -8.34
CA TYR A 118 -3.48 5.26 -7.01
C TYR A 118 -2.31 6.17 -6.68
N CYS A 119 -1.27 6.22 -7.52
CA CYS A 119 -0.10 7.05 -7.26
C CYS A 119 -0.47 8.53 -7.09
N LEU A 120 -1.34 9.06 -7.96
CA LEU A 120 -1.72 10.48 -7.91
C LEU A 120 -2.60 10.82 -6.70
N ILE A 121 -3.59 9.98 -6.40
CA ILE A 121 -4.48 10.13 -5.24
C ILE A 121 -3.67 10.04 -3.95
N TYR A 122 -2.67 9.16 -3.92
CA TYR A 122 -1.84 8.96 -2.74
C TYR A 122 -0.81 10.07 -2.55
N VAL A 123 -0.20 10.58 -3.64
CA VAL A 123 0.59 11.82 -3.60
C VAL A 123 -0.24 12.96 -3.03
N PHE A 124 -1.49 13.12 -3.50
CA PHE A 124 -2.40 14.13 -2.94
C PHE A 124 -2.65 13.90 -1.45
N SER A 125 -2.86 12.66 -1.01
CA SER A 125 -2.99 12.31 0.41
C SER A 125 -1.76 12.74 1.22
N CYS A 126 -0.55 12.46 0.74
CA CYS A 126 0.70 12.88 1.40
C CYS A 126 0.83 14.41 1.45
N LEU A 127 0.46 15.13 0.39
CA LEU A 127 0.50 16.59 0.36
C LEU A 127 -0.43 17.21 1.42
N THR A 128 -1.59 16.60 1.71
CA THR A 128 -2.46 17.10 2.79
C THR A 128 -1.77 17.11 4.15
N LYS A 129 -0.77 16.24 4.37
CA LYS A 129 -0.05 16.10 5.64
C LYS A 129 0.85 17.26 5.98
N HIS A 130 1.09 18.15 5.02
CA HIS A 130 1.81 19.40 5.23
C HIS A 130 0.92 20.48 5.83
N VAL A 131 -0.41 20.34 5.74
CA VAL A 131 -1.36 21.39 6.07
C VAL A 131 -2.02 21.08 7.40
N ASN A 132 -1.77 21.92 8.42
CA ASN A 132 -2.39 21.82 9.73
C ASN A 132 -3.83 22.37 9.72
N VAL A 133 -4.71 21.73 8.95
CA VAL A 133 -6.15 22.02 8.93
C VAL A 133 -6.89 20.69 9.01
N TYR A 134 -7.65 20.50 10.09
CA TYR A 134 -8.31 19.23 10.40
C TYR A 134 -9.08 18.63 9.21
N TRP A 135 -9.89 19.44 8.53
CA TRP A 135 -10.68 18.99 7.38
C TRP A 135 -9.85 18.63 6.15
N VAL A 136 -8.69 19.27 5.97
CA VAL A 136 -7.73 18.89 4.91
C VAL A 136 -7.10 17.53 5.24
N LEU A 137 -6.80 17.28 6.52
CA LEU A 137 -6.30 15.98 6.98
C LEU A 137 -7.36 14.88 6.86
N VAL A 138 -8.64 15.19 7.13
CA VAL A 138 -9.79 14.29 6.89
C VAL A 138 -9.87 13.92 5.42
N LEU A 139 -9.82 14.92 4.52
CA LEU A 139 -9.81 14.66 3.08
C LEU A 139 -8.61 13.78 2.69
N GLY A 140 -7.43 14.07 3.22
CA GLY A 140 -6.24 13.25 3.04
C GLY A 140 -6.42 11.81 3.53
N ARG A 141 -7.15 11.58 4.62
CA ARG A 141 -7.44 10.22 5.12
C ARG A 141 -8.41 9.48 4.21
N ILE A 142 -9.40 10.16 3.66
CA ILE A 142 -10.33 9.57 2.68
C ILE A 142 -9.59 9.19 1.39
N THR A 143 -8.80 10.11 0.83
CA THR A 143 -8.01 9.82 -0.38
C THR A 143 -6.94 8.77 -0.14
N GLY A 144 -6.32 8.77 1.04
CA GLY A 144 -5.38 7.74 1.48
C GLY A 144 -6.04 6.36 1.56
N GLY A 145 -7.24 6.26 2.10
CA GLY A 145 -7.98 4.99 2.14
C GLY A 145 -8.38 4.48 0.76
N ILE A 146 -8.81 5.36 -0.15
CA ILE A 146 -9.08 5.01 -1.56
C ILE A 146 -7.81 4.47 -2.22
N ALA A 147 -6.66 5.11 -2.00
CA ALA A 147 -5.38 4.68 -2.52
C ALA A 147 -4.99 3.28 -1.99
N THR A 148 -5.10 3.04 -0.68
CA THR A 148 -4.80 1.72 -0.10
C THR A 148 -5.70 0.62 -0.70
N SER A 149 -6.99 0.90 -0.93
CA SER A 149 -7.88 -0.05 -1.62
C SER A 149 -7.43 -0.36 -3.05
N LEU A 150 -6.98 0.65 -3.81
CA LEU A 150 -6.42 0.46 -5.15
C LEU A 150 -5.13 -0.37 -5.10
N LEU A 151 -4.22 -0.09 -4.17
CA LEU A 151 -2.93 -0.78 -4.08
C LEU A 151 -3.09 -2.29 -3.94
N PHE A 152 -3.91 -2.75 -3.00
CA PHE A 152 -4.04 -4.19 -2.72
C PHE A 152 -4.97 -4.93 -3.67
N SER A 153 -5.93 -4.24 -4.29
CA SER A 153 -6.86 -4.90 -5.23
C SER A 153 -6.37 -4.83 -6.67
N ASP A 154 -6.10 -3.62 -7.18
CA ASP A 154 -5.85 -3.39 -8.60
C ASP A 154 -4.54 -4.02 -9.08
N PHE A 155 -3.48 -3.93 -8.26
CA PHE A 155 -2.16 -4.48 -8.60
C PHE A 155 -2.21 -6.00 -8.69
N GLU A 156 -2.90 -6.67 -7.76
CA GLU A 156 -3.10 -8.12 -7.80
C GLU A 156 -3.91 -8.53 -9.02
N CYS A 157 -5.01 -7.83 -9.31
CA CYS A 157 -5.82 -8.09 -10.49
C CYS A 157 -5.02 -7.89 -11.79
N TRP A 158 -4.24 -6.81 -11.89
CA TRP A 158 -3.34 -6.55 -13.02
C TRP A 158 -2.34 -7.69 -13.19
N LEU A 159 -1.68 -8.13 -12.09
CA LEU A 159 -0.73 -9.24 -12.09
C LEU A 159 -1.37 -10.53 -12.64
N VAL A 160 -2.54 -10.89 -12.12
CA VAL A 160 -3.25 -12.12 -12.52
C VAL A 160 -3.58 -12.11 -14.01
N SER A 161 -4.10 -11.00 -14.53
CA SER A 161 -4.49 -10.93 -15.94
C SER A 161 -3.30 -10.83 -16.89
N GLU A 162 -2.25 -10.10 -16.52
CA GLU A 162 -1.03 -10.05 -17.33
C GLU A 162 -0.34 -11.43 -17.38
N HIS A 163 -0.28 -12.12 -16.24
CA HIS A 163 0.34 -13.43 -16.10
C HIS A 163 -0.43 -14.53 -16.86
N LEU A 164 -1.75 -14.64 -16.63
CA LEU A 164 -2.57 -15.73 -17.19
C LEU A 164 -3.07 -15.45 -18.61
N LYS A 165 -3.59 -14.24 -18.89
CA LYS A 165 -4.23 -13.95 -20.19
C LYS A 165 -3.20 -13.59 -21.24
N ARG A 166 -2.27 -12.68 -20.92
CA ARG A 166 -1.30 -12.15 -21.89
C ARG A 166 -0.10 -13.06 -22.08
N HIS A 167 0.58 -13.39 -21.00
CA HIS A 167 1.79 -14.22 -21.06
C HIS A 167 1.50 -15.72 -21.08
N ARG A 168 0.31 -16.13 -20.60
CA ARG A 168 -0.10 -17.54 -20.52
C ARG A 168 0.90 -18.41 -19.74
N PHE A 169 1.46 -17.83 -18.68
CA PHE A 169 2.33 -18.55 -17.75
C PHE A 169 1.50 -19.51 -16.88
N SER A 170 2.16 -20.51 -16.27
CA SER A 170 1.50 -21.51 -15.45
C SER A 170 0.94 -20.92 -14.15
N SER A 171 -0.10 -21.56 -13.60
CA SER A 171 -0.68 -21.17 -12.30
C SER A 171 0.31 -21.38 -11.14
N GLY A 172 1.24 -22.34 -11.23
CA GLY A 172 2.29 -22.52 -10.23
C GLY A 172 3.23 -21.31 -10.15
N LEU A 173 3.61 -20.75 -11.31
CA LEU A 173 4.39 -19.51 -11.37
C LEU A 173 3.61 -18.29 -10.88
N LEU A 174 2.28 -18.29 -10.96
CA LEU A 174 1.45 -17.22 -10.40
C LEU A 174 1.50 -17.24 -8.86
N SER A 175 1.36 -18.43 -8.26
CA SER A 175 1.52 -18.60 -6.80
C SER A 175 2.92 -18.18 -6.34
N TYR A 176 3.95 -18.51 -7.13
CA TYR A 176 5.32 -18.03 -6.89
C TYR A 176 5.43 -16.50 -6.97
N MET A 177 4.80 -15.86 -7.97
CA MET A 177 4.75 -14.39 -8.08
C MET A 177 4.09 -13.74 -6.86
N PHE A 178 2.96 -14.25 -6.39
CA PHE A 178 2.31 -13.76 -5.18
C PHE A 178 3.20 -13.91 -3.95
N GLY A 179 3.86 -15.07 -3.79
CA GLY A 179 4.83 -15.26 -2.71
C GLY A 179 5.96 -14.22 -2.76
N MET A 180 6.49 -13.94 -3.95
CA MET A 180 7.53 -12.91 -4.14
C MET A 180 7.02 -11.49 -3.88
N MET A 181 5.77 -11.19 -4.26
CA MET A 181 5.12 -9.89 -4.02
C MET A 181 5.00 -9.60 -2.52
N TYR A 182 4.46 -10.54 -1.73
CA TYR A 182 4.35 -10.38 -0.28
C TYR A 182 5.70 -10.37 0.42
N MET A 183 6.66 -11.20 -0.01
CA MET A 183 8.03 -11.13 0.50
C MET A 183 8.65 -9.73 0.25
N THR A 184 8.43 -9.17 -0.94
CA THR A 184 8.90 -7.81 -1.30
C THR A 184 8.22 -6.74 -0.44
N ASN A 185 6.93 -6.90 -0.11
CA ASN A 185 6.21 -6.01 0.80
C ASN A 185 6.86 -5.97 2.20
N TYR A 186 7.22 -7.12 2.77
CA TYR A 186 7.89 -7.16 4.07
C TYR A 186 9.30 -6.57 4.04
N ILE A 187 10.05 -6.79 2.95
CA ILE A 187 11.35 -6.14 2.75
C ILE A 187 11.18 -4.61 2.67
N ALA A 188 10.18 -4.14 1.94
CA ALA A 188 9.85 -2.72 1.85
C ALA A 188 9.49 -2.14 3.23
N ALA A 189 8.75 -2.87 4.07
CA ALA A 189 8.41 -2.45 5.42
C ALA A 189 9.66 -2.24 6.31
N ILE A 190 10.58 -3.21 6.31
CA ILE A 190 11.83 -3.13 7.08
C ILE A 190 12.69 -1.94 6.59
N PHE A 191 12.85 -1.82 5.27
CA PHE A 191 13.63 -0.74 4.67
C PHE A 191 13.03 0.63 4.99
N SER A 192 11.71 0.76 4.86
CA SER A 192 10.98 2.01 5.14
C SER A 192 11.08 2.42 6.61
N GLY A 193 11.05 1.47 7.54
CA GLY A 193 11.25 1.76 8.97
C GLY A 193 12.62 2.37 9.26
N VAL A 194 13.69 1.79 8.69
CA VAL A 194 15.06 2.32 8.86
C VAL A 194 15.21 3.69 8.21
N VAL A 195 14.73 3.86 6.98
CA VAL A 195 14.85 5.13 6.25
C VAL A 195 13.97 6.23 6.87
N GLY A 196 12.77 5.89 7.32
CA GLY A 196 11.87 6.82 7.99
C GLY A 196 12.50 7.41 9.26
N GLU A 197 13.20 6.59 10.04
CA GLU A 197 13.83 7.03 11.29
C GLU A 197 14.94 8.05 11.02
N LEU A 198 15.80 7.75 10.03
CA LEU A 198 16.86 8.66 9.61
C LEU A 198 16.31 10.02 9.16
N LEU A 199 15.22 10.02 8.39
CA LEU A 199 14.61 11.27 7.90
C LEU A 199 13.94 12.09 9.00
N ASN A 200 13.35 11.43 9.98
CA ASN A 200 12.68 12.09 11.09
C ASN A 200 13.68 12.79 12.04
N ASP A 201 14.88 12.22 12.20
CA ASP A 201 15.93 12.76 13.07
C ASP A 201 16.71 13.92 12.44
N ASP A 202 16.87 13.94 11.11
CA ASP A 202 17.75 14.88 10.42
C ASP A 202 17.17 16.30 10.30
N ILE A 203 15.84 16.47 10.22
CA ILE A 203 15.20 17.77 10.01
C ILE A 203 14.17 18.01 11.11
N LYS A 204 14.27 19.14 11.82
CA LYS A 204 13.25 19.49 12.83
C LYS A 204 11.93 19.88 12.16
N PHE A 205 10.83 19.42 12.73
CA PHE A 205 9.48 19.83 12.32
C PHE A 205 9.26 21.33 12.55
N GLN A 206 9.05 22.09 11.47
CA GLN A 206 8.90 23.55 11.52
C GLN A 206 7.82 24.04 10.53
N ALA A 207 7.11 25.11 10.89
CA ALA A 207 6.22 25.82 9.99
C ALA A 207 7.02 26.71 9.01
N VAL A 208 6.55 26.84 7.76
CA VAL A 208 7.20 27.70 6.72
C VAL A 208 7.37 29.14 7.18
N GLU A 209 6.37 29.64 7.91
CA GLU A 209 6.39 30.94 8.57
C GLU A 209 5.76 30.79 9.95
N LYS A 210 6.05 31.72 10.88
CA LYS A 210 5.55 31.70 12.27
C LYS A 210 4.01 31.65 12.41
N ALA A 211 3.26 31.86 11.32
CA ALA A 211 1.80 31.77 11.26
C ALA A 211 1.27 30.94 10.08
N SER A 212 2.14 30.20 9.38
CA SER A 212 1.70 29.38 8.24
C SER A 212 1.07 28.08 8.72
N VAL A 213 0.00 27.67 8.03
CA VAL A 213 -0.60 26.34 8.21
C VAL A 213 0.26 25.24 7.59
N ILE A 214 1.24 25.60 6.76
CA ILE A 214 2.10 24.66 6.04
C ILE A 214 3.38 24.37 6.85
N HIS A 215 3.67 23.09 7.03
CA HIS A 215 4.82 22.59 7.80
C HIS A 215 5.72 21.73 6.91
N PHE A 216 7.01 21.76 7.21
CA PHE A 216 8.05 20.96 6.56
C PHE A 216 9.05 20.42 7.59
N GLY A 217 9.70 19.32 7.23
CA GLY A 217 10.67 18.66 8.10
C GLY A 217 10.04 17.80 9.19
N GLY A 218 10.88 17.06 9.91
CA GLY A 218 10.49 16.16 11.00
C GLY A 218 9.52 15.08 10.54
N ALA A 219 8.38 14.97 11.23
CA ALA A 219 7.37 13.96 10.98
C ALA A 219 6.77 13.99 9.55
N VAL A 220 6.98 15.05 8.77
CA VAL A 220 6.53 15.14 7.36
C VAL A 220 7.54 14.51 6.39
N GLY A 221 8.81 14.40 6.76
CA GLY A 221 9.88 13.91 5.88
C GLY A 221 9.63 12.52 5.27
N PRO A 222 9.14 11.52 6.02
CA PRO A 222 8.77 10.23 5.46
C PRO A 222 7.65 10.32 4.40
N PHE A 223 6.73 11.27 4.53
CA PHE A 223 5.66 11.51 3.54
C PHE A 223 6.22 12.11 2.25
N ASP A 224 7.24 12.96 2.32
CA ASP A 224 7.93 13.50 1.14
C ASP A 224 8.68 12.42 0.37
N LEU A 225 9.35 11.51 1.09
CA LEU A 225 9.97 10.36 0.45
C LEU A 225 8.93 9.43 -0.19
N SER A 226 7.78 9.22 0.46
CA SER A 226 6.66 8.49 -0.14
C SER A 226 6.18 9.14 -1.43
N ILE A 227 6.08 10.48 -1.49
CA ILE A 227 5.74 11.20 -2.73
C ILE A 227 6.76 10.88 -3.82
N LEU A 228 8.06 10.92 -3.52
CA LEU A 228 9.11 10.59 -4.49
C LEU A 228 8.97 9.15 -4.99
N CYS A 229 8.77 8.18 -4.09
CA CYS A 229 8.55 6.78 -4.44
C CYS A 229 7.33 6.61 -5.37
N LEU A 230 6.22 7.30 -5.07
CA LEU A 230 4.99 7.24 -5.87
C LEU A 230 5.15 7.88 -7.24
N LEU A 231 5.89 8.99 -7.36
CA LEU A 231 6.17 9.63 -8.64
C LEU A 231 7.04 8.73 -9.53
N VAL A 232 8.06 8.09 -8.95
CA VAL A 232 8.89 7.12 -9.69
C VAL A 232 8.07 5.89 -10.07
N ALA A 233 7.22 5.37 -9.18
CA ALA A 233 6.33 4.26 -9.47
C ALA A 233 5.34 4.60 -10.61
N ALA A 234 4.71 5.78 -10.57
CA ALA A 234 3.81 6.25 -11.62
C ALA A 234 4.51 6.34 -12.98
N LEU A 235 5.76 6.82 -12.99
CA LEU A 235 6.58 6.88 -14.19
C LEU A 235 6.85 5.47 -14.74
N MET A 236 7.27 4.54 -13.86
CA MET A 236 7.51 3.15 -14.23
C MET A 236 6.24 2.45 -14.74
N ILE A 237 5.11 2.62 -14.08
CA ILE A 237 3.81 2.09 -14.55
C ILE A 237 3.49 2.66 -15.93
N THR A 238 3.65 3.96 -16.13
CA THR A 238 3.34 4.62 -17.40
C THR A 238 4.13 4.03 -18.57
N PHE A 239 5.43 3.77 -18.40
CA PHE A 239 6.29 3.27 -19.48
C PHE A 239 6.36 1.74 -19.58
N MET A 240 6.24 1.03 -18.46
CA MET A 240 6.53 -0.41 -18.42
C MET A 240 5.27 -1.26 -18.38
N TRP A 241 4.16 -0.74 -17.84
CA TRP A 241 2.91 -1.47 -17.81
C TRP A 241 2.10 -1.22 -19.07
N GLN A 242 1.34 -2.23 -19.44
CA GLN A 242 0.38 -2.16 -20.52
C GLN A 242 -1.02 -2.19 -19.93
N GLU A 243 -1.97 -1.60 -20.65
CA GLU A 243 -3.36 -1.58 -20.21
C GLU A 243 -3.96 -2.99 -20.30
N ASN A 244 -4.67 -3.38 -19.24
CA ASN A 244 -5.46 -4.60 -19.21
C ASN A 244 -6.81 -4.34 -18.52
N TYR A 245 -7.80 -5.16 -18.88
CA TYR A 245 -9.20 -4.99 -18.51
C TYR A 245 -9.76 -6.29 -17.93
N GLY A 246 -10.72 -6.15 -17.00
CA GLY A 246 -11.43 -7.28 -16.41
C GLY A 246 -12.58 -7.76 -17.30
N GLU A 247 -13.28 -6.82 -17.93
CA GLU A 247 -14.46 -7.06 -18.78
C GLU A 247 -14.12 -6.98 -20.28
N ASP A 248 -14.64 -7.90 -21.08
CA ASP A 248 -14.63 -7.77 -22.53
C ASP A 248 -15.64 -6.67 -22.92
N SER A 249 -15.13 -5.60 -23.52
CA SER A 249 -15.85 -4.33 -23.80
C SER A 249 -16.89 -4.43 -24.94
N SER A 250 -17.56 -5.57 -25.10
CA SER A 250 -18.39 -5.88 -26.26
C SER A 250 -19.90 -5.76 -26.07
N SER A 251 -20.45 -5.29 -24.93
CA SER A 251 -21.92 -5.41 -24.73
C SER A 251 -22.71 -4.35 -23.93
N CYS A 252 -22.19 -3.16 -23.62
CA CYS A 252 -23.06 -2.18 -22.93
C CYS A 252 -22.81 -0.70 -23.28
N GLY A 253 -23.85 -0.03 -23.80
CA GLY A 253 -23.89 1.42 -23.99
C GLY A 253 -23.84 2.18 -22.66
N ALA A 254 -23.51 3.48 -22.70
CA ALA A 254 -23.17 4.29 -21.52
C ALA A 254 -24.23 4.30 -20.39
N GLU A 255 -25.52 4.25 -20.72
CA GLU A 255 -26.62 4.19 -19.74
C GLU A 255 -26.81 2.78 -19.15
N GLY A 256 -26.80 1.73 -19.99
CA GLY A 256 -26.88 0.33 -19.53
C GLY A 256 -25.68 -0.07 -18.66
N ALA A 257 -24.51 0.50 -18.94
CA ALA A 257 -23.29 0.27 -18.18
C ALA A 257 -23.30 0.92 -16.78
N SER A 258 -24.12 1.94 -16.53
CA SER A 258 -24.27 2.54 -15.20
C SER A 258 -25.24 1.74 -14.33
N GLU A 259 -26.31 1.19 -14.92
CA GLU A 259 -27.26 0.32 -14.24
C GLU A 259 -26.61 -1.03 -13.90
N ALA A 260 -25.89 -1.63 -14.86
CA ALA A 260 -25.14 -2.88 -14.68
C ALA A 260 -24.05 -2.74 -13.60
N HIS A 261 -23.38 -1.60 -13.53
CA HIS A 261 -22.39 -1.32 -12.48
C HIS A 261 -23.02 -1.23 -11.08
N ARG A 262 -24.18 -0.57 -10.96
CA ARG A 262 -24.93 -0.51 -9.69
C ARG A 262 -25.43 -1.89 -9.26
N GLN A 263 -25.88 -2.71 -10.21
CA GLN A 263 -26.30 -4.08 -9.96
C GLN A 263 -25.11 -4.95 -9.52
N SER A 264 -23.99 -4.90 -10.24
CA SER A 264 -22.74 -5.60 -9.88
C SER A 264 -22.23 -5.22 -8.49
N LEU A 265 -22.22 -3.93 -8.15
CA LEU A 265 -21.82 -3.47 -6.81
C LEU A 265 -22.76 -3.99 -5.72
N ALA A 266 -24.07 -3.96 -5.96
CA ALA A 266 -25.05 -4.44 -4.99
C ALA A 266 -25.00 -5.96 -4.83
N GLU A 267 -24.75 -6.70 -5.91
CA GLU A 267 -24.56 -8.16 -5.89
C GLU A 267 -23.26 -8.54 -5.18
N ASN A 268 -22.13 -7.94 -5.55
CA ASN A 268 -20.83 -8.19 -4.90
C ASN A 268 -20.88 -7.86 -3.40
N ALA A 269 -21.52 -6.75 -3.00
CA ALA A 269 -21.69 -6.40 -1.60
C ALA A 269 -22.61 -7.39 -0.87
N ARG A 270 -23.70 -7.86 -1.51
CA ARG A 270 -24.60 -8.86 -0.93
C ARG A 270 -23.93 -10.22 -0.80
N GLU A 271 -23.18 -10.66 -1.80
CA GLU A 271 -22.42 -11.90 -1.78
C GLU A 271 -21.33 -11.86 -0.71
N ALA A 272 -20.56 -10.78 -0.62
CA ALA A 272 -19.58 -10.60 0.45
C ALA A 272 -20.23 -10.63 1.84
N LEU A 273 -21.38 -9.97 2.01
CA LEU A 273 -22.11 -9.97 3.29
C LEU A 273 -22.73 -11.35 3.60
N ALA A 274 -23.19 -12.07 2.58
CA ALA A 274 -23.70 -13.43 2.71
C ALA A 274 -22.57 -14.40 3.09
N LEU A 275 -21.39 -14.27 2.46
CA LEU A 275 -20.19 -15.05 2.77
C LEU A 275 -19.74 -14.81 4.22
N LEU A 276 -19.63 -13.55 4.65
CA LEU A 276 -19.30 -13.19 6.03
C LEU A 276 -20.31 -13.75 7.05
N ARG A 277 -21.59 -13.84 6.70
CA ARG A 277 -22.62 -14.45 7.56
C ARG A 277 -22.57 -15.98 7.54
N SER A 278 -22.20 -16.57 6.42
CA SER A 278 -22.19 -18.03 6.21
C SER A 278 -20.97 -18.70 6.82
N ASP A 279 -19.81 -18.04 6.82
CA ASP A 279 -18.59 -18.59 7.40
C ASP A 279 -18.15 -17.79 8.64
N PRO A 280 -18.48 -18.28 9.86
CA PRO A 280 -18.11 -17.61 11.10
C PRO A 280 -16.59 -17.59 11.35
N ARG A 281 -15.78 -18.29 10.54
CA ARG A 281 -14.31 -18.25 10.60
C ARG A 281 -13.72 -17.02 9.90
N LEU A 282 -14.47 -16.40 8.98
CA LEU A 282 -14.02 -15.18 8.29
C LEU A 282 -14.03 -13.95 9.21
N ILE A 283 -14.95 -13.91 10.18
CA ILE A 283 -15.07 -12.80 11.13
C ILE A 283 -13.81 -12.64 12.00
N PRO A 284 -13.30 -13.69 12.68
CA PRO A 284 -12.06 -13.58 13.44
C PRO A 284 -10.84 -13.38 12.52
N LEU A 285 -10.86 -13.88 11.28
CA LEU A 285 -9.78 -13.65 10.33
C LEU A 285 -9.68 -12.16 9.95
N GLY A 286 -10.80 -11.49 9.69
CA GLY A 286 -10.85 -10.05 9.42
C GLY A 286 -10.66 -9.16 10.66
N LEU A 287 -10.70 -9.73 11.87
CA LEU A 287 -10.44 -9.01 13.12
C LEU A 287 -8.96 -9.08 13.55
N VAL A 288 -8.20 -9.99 12.93
CA VAL A 288 -6.76 -10.23 13.17
C VAL A 288 -5.88 -9.51 12.13
N VAL A 289 -6.45 -9.14 10.98
CA VAL A 289 -5.82 -8.32 9.92
C VAL A 289 -6.11 -6.85 10.17
#